data_AF-A0A7X1H504-F1
#
_entry.id   AF-A0A7X1H504-F1
#
_cell.length_a   1.000
_cell.length_b   1.000
_cell.length_c   1.000
_cell.angle_alpha   90.00
_cell.angle_beta   90.00
_cell.angle_gamma   90.00
#
_symmetry.space_group_name_H-M   'P 1'
#
loop_
_entity.id
_entity.type
_entity.pdbx_description
1 polymer ?
#
loop_
_entity_poly.entity_id
_entity_poly.type
_entity_poly.pdbx_seq_one_letter_code
_entity_poly.pdbx_strand_id
1 'polypeptide(L)' 'MLPAEPRTSNQKQEYASVDELKTIIHQLRGKKFMLDCGHKITFGYFLGNDIIIRNGKDIKITCTDCGY' A
#
# COMPACT_ATOMS: atom_id res chain seq x y z
N MET A 1 25.46 -9.45 19.51
CA MET A 1 24.43 -8.40 19.67
C MET A 1 25.14 -7.07 19.60
N LEU A 2 24.94 -6.29 18.54
CA LEU A 2 25.51 -4.93 18.45
C LEU A 2 24.47 -3.96 19.08
N PRO A 3 24.86 -3.06 20.00
CA PRO A 3 23.94 -2.08 20.54
C PRO A 3 23.64 -0.99 19.50
N ALA A 4 22.36 -0.66 19.31
CA ALA A 4 21.95 0.51 18.54
C ALA A 4 22.16 1.78 19.38
N GLU A 5 22.85 2.76 18.82
CA GLU A 5 23.17 4.04 19.45
C GLU A 5 21.90 4.92 19.61
N PRO A 6 21.76 5.68 20.71
CA PRO A 6 20.59 6.52 20.94
C PRO A 6 20.63 7.81 20.10
N ARG A 7 19.72 7.96 19.12
CA ARG A 7 19.50 9.24 18.43
C ARG A 7 18.70 10.19 19.31
N THR A 8 19.36 11.20 19.86
CA THR A 8 18.72 12.39 20.43
C THR A 8 18.74 13.53 19.42
N SER A 9 17.56 13.95 18.94
CA SER A 9 17.22 15.35 18.63
C SER A 9 15.85 15.42 17.94
N ASN A 10 14.83 15.88 18.68
CA ASN A 10 13.61 16.63 18.34
C ASN A 10 13.05 16.69 16.90
N GLN A 11 13.29 15.72 16.03
CA GLN A 11 12.59 15.57 14.76
C GLN A 11 11.22 14.95 15.07
N LYS A 12 10.16 15.79 15.03
CA LYS A 12 8.78 15.30 15.00
C LYS A 12 8.71 14.12 14.04
N GLN A 13 8.16 12.98 14.46
CA GLN A 13 7.95 11.82 13.58
C GLN A 13 7.22 12.27 12.31
N GLU A 14 7.95 12.45 11.22
CA GLU A 14 7.40 12.86 9.91
C GLU A 14 6.65 11.70 9.24
N TYR A 15 6.87 10.48 9.72
CA TYR A 15 6.33 9.25 9.15
C TYR A 15 5.27 8.66 10.08
N ALA A 16 4.06 8.54 9.54
CA ALA A 16 3.03 7.70 10.11
C ALA A 16 3.47 6.23 10.13
N SER A 17 2.89 5.48 11.05
CA SER A 17 3.13 4.04 11.21
C SER A 17 2.53 3.21 10.08
N VAL A 18 3.03 1.98 9.91
CA VAL A 18 2.45 1.01 8.96
C VAL A 18 1.01 0.66 9.34
N ASP A 19 0.66 0.69 10.63
CA ASP A 19 -0.71 0.40 11.07
C ASP A 19 -1.72 1.49 10.70
N GLU A 20 -1.28 2.75 10.63
CA GLU A 20 -2.09 3.83 10.05
C GLU A 20 -2.33 3.60 8.56
N LEU A 21 -1.32 3.17 7.81
CA LEU A 21 -1.49 2.81 6.40
C LEU A 21 -2.46 1.63 6.22
N LYS A 22 -2.34 0.59 7.05
CA LYS A 22 -3.31 -0.53 7.05
C LYS A 22 -4.72 -0.05 7.33
N THR A 23 -4.90 0.89 8.25
CA THR A 23 -6.22 1.47 8.58
C THR A 23 -6.84 2.14 7.35
N ILE A 24 -6.07 2.91 6.60
CA ILE A 24 -6.52 3.52 5.33
C ILE A 24 -6.91 2.45 4.31
N ILE A 25 -6.08 1.42 4.13
CA ILE A 25 -6.35 0.32 3.20
C ILE A 25 -7.62 -0.46 3.63
N HIS A 26 -7.84 -0.65 4.93
CA HIS A 26 -9.05 -1.31 5.45
C HIS A 26 -10.33 -0.55 5.10
N GLN A 27 -10.29 0.77 4.94
CA GLN A 27 -11.44 1.56 4.47
C GLN A 27 -11.86 1.22 3.03
N LEU A 28 -10.99 0.55 2.26
CA LEU A 28 -11.30 0.07 0.92
C LEU A 28 -11.99 -1.30 0.93
N ARG A 29 -12.09 -1.99 2.08
CA ARG A 29 -12.66 -3.33 2.15
C ARG A 29 -14.05 -3.41 1.50
N GLY A 30 -14.22 -4.32 0.56
CA GLY A 30 -15.45 -4.54 -0.22
C GLY A 30 -15.61 -3.65 -1.45
N LYS A 31 -14.76 -2.64 -1.63
CA LYS A 31 -14.77 -1.84 -2.86
C LYS A 31 -14.21 -2.65 -4.02
N LYS A 32 -14.85 -2.50 -5.18
CA LYS A 32 -14.53 -3.18 -6.42
C LYS A 32 -14.08 -2.16 -7.45
N PHE A 33 -13.00 -2.47 -8.16
CA PHE A 33 -12.47 -1.62 -9.21
C PHE A 33 -12.16 -2.45 -10.45
N MET A 34 -12.29 -1.82 -11.61
CA MET A 34 -11.78 -2.33 -12.88
C MET A 34 -10.50 -1.56 -13.18
N LEU A 35 -9.42 -2.30 -13.42
CA LEU A 35 -8.12 -1.74 -13.79
C LEU A 35 -8.08 -1.43 -15.29
N ASP A 36 -7.14 -0.59 -15.71
CA ASP A 36 -6.97 -0.22 -17.13
C ASP A 36 -6.68 -1.43 -18.03
N CYS A 37 -6.10 -2.49 -17.46
CA CYS A 37 -5.86 -3.76 -18.14
C CYS A 37 -7.12 -4.66 -18.25
N GLY A 38 -8.26 -4.22 -17.71
CA GLY A 38 -9.53 -4.97 -17.72
C GLY A 38 -9.75 -5.89 -16.51
N HIS A 39 -8.74 -6.15 -15.69
CA HIS A 39 -8.89 -7.00 -14.50
C HIS A 39 -9.72 -6.33 -13.41
N LYS A 40 -10.48 -7.15 -12.68
CA LYS A 40 -11.30 -6.72 -11.54
C LYS A 40 -10.56 -7.00 -10.26
N ILE A 41 -10.55 -6.03 -9.35
CA ILE A 41 -10.02 -6.18 -8.00
C ILE A 41 -11.13 -5.94 -6.98
N THR A 42 -11.08 -6.66 -5.86
CA THR A 42 -11.94 -6.43 -4.70
C THR A 42 -11.07 -6.38 -3.45
N PHE A 43 -11.03 -5.25 -2.76
CA PHE A 43 -10.19 -5.08 -1.58
C PHE A 43 -10.73 -5.85 -0.37
N GLY A 44 -9.84 -6.53 0.37
CA GLY A 44 -10.17 -7.14 1.67
C GLY A 44 -11.10 -8.36 1.61
N TYR A 45 -11.13 -9.05 0.47
CA TYR A 45 -11.77 -10.35 0.28
C TYR A 45 -10.75 -11.38 -0.21
N PHE A 46 -10.93 -12.65 0.17
CA PHE A 46 -10.15 -13.76 -0.35
C PHE A 46 -10.40 -13.92 -1.86
N LEU A 47 -9.35 -14.24 -2.63
CA LEU A 47 -9.37 -14.33 -4.11
C LEU A 47 -9.39 -12.99 -4.87
N GLY A 48 -8.92 -11.90 -4.25
CA GLY A 48 -8.63 -10.67 -4.99
C GLY A 48 -7.31 -10.77 -5.77
N ASN A 49 -7.25 -10.21 -6.98
CA ASN A 49 -5.99 -10.05 -7.71
C ASN A 49 -5.13 -9.00 -6.99
N ASP A 50 -3.81 -9.23 -6.94
CA ASP A 50 -2.87 -8.28 -6.36
C ASP A 50 -2.60 -7.11 -7.30
N ILE A 51 -2.24 -5.98 -6.70
CA ILE A 51 -1.84 -4.76 -7.42
C ILE A 51 -0.55 -4.20 -6.85
N ILE A 52 0.21 -3.55 -7.72
CA ILE A 52 1.34 -2.72 -7.35
C ILE A 52 0.91 -1.27 -7.47
N ILE A 53 1.03 -0.52 -6.39
CA ILE A 53 0.83 0.94 -6.38
C ILE A 53 2.23 1.58 -6.38
N ARG A 54 2.58 2.27 -7.46
CA ARG A 54 3.83 3.03 -7.55
C ARG A 54 3.54 4.50 -7.23
N ASN A 55 4.14 4.99 -6.15
CA ASN A 55 4.13 6.40 -5.81
C ASN A 55 5.12 7.16 -6.71
N GLY A 56 4.65 8.26 -7.30
CA GLY A 56 5.40 9.14 -8.19
C GLY A 56 4.63 10.43 -8.38
N LYS A 57 5.00 11.25 -9.38
CA LYS A 57 4.25 12.47 -9.75
C LYS A 57 2.77 12.16 -10.00
N ASP A 58 2.51 11.01 -10.62
CA ASP A 58 1.20 10.45 -10.85
C ASP A 58 1.15 9.04 -10.24
N ILE A 59 0.06 8.72 -9.56
CA ILE A 59 -0.16 7.39 -8.98
C ILE A 59 -0.34 6.39 -10.12
N LYS A 60 0.44 5.31 -10.13
CA LYS A 60 0.28 4.21 -11.09
C LYS A 60 -0.16 2.94 -10.37
N ILE A 61 -1.21 2.32 -10.88
CA ILE A 61 -1.73 1.03 -10.41
C ILE A 61 -1.49 -0.01 -11.50
N THR A 62 -0.81 -1.09 -11.17
CA THR A 62 -0.51 -2.18 -12.11
C THR A 62 -1.01 -3.51 -11.54
N CYS A 63 -1.74 -4.28 -12.35
CA CYS A 63 -2.16 -5.63 -12.00
C CYS A 63 -0.96 -6.59 -12.03
N THR A 64 -0.80 -7.44 -11.02
CA THR A 64 0.28 -8.44 -10.99
C THR A 64 0.11 -9.54 -12.03
N ASP A 65 -1.13 -9.86 -12.41
CA ASP A 65 -1.42 -10.95 -13.36
C ASP A 65 -1.20 -10.55 -14.82
N CYS A 66 -1.09 -9.26 -15.11
CA CYS A 66 -0.81 -8.77 -16.46
C CYS A 66 0.65 -8.99 -16.90
N GLY A 67 1.49 -9.51 -16.00
CA GLY A 67 2.91 -9.69 -16.25
C GLY A 67 3.65 -8.35 -16.16
N TYR A 68 4.81 -8.40 -15.51
CA TYR A 68 5.81 -7.34 -15.55
C TYR A 68 6.45 -7.24 -16.94
#